data_AF-A0A6A0HPQ3-F1
#
_entry.id   AF-A0A6A0HPQ3-F1
#
_cell.length_a   1.000
_cell.length_b   1.000
_cell.length_c   1.000
_cell.angle_alpha   90.00
_cell.angle_beta   90.00
_cell.angle_gamma   90.00
#
_symmetry.space_group_name_H-M   'P 1'
#
loop_
_entity.id
_entity.type
_entity.pdbx_description
1 polymer ?
#
loop_
_entity_poly.entity_id
_entity_poly.type
_entity_poly.pdbx_seq_one_letter_code
_entity_poly.pdbx_strand_id
1 'polypeptide(L)'
;MKSNRIYLACVPILLGLWTAAAFAQTFTRIDTSVITRDVGFSQGTSWGDYDNDGDEDLFISNGSTRASRHKNFLYRNEGDGRFTKIRTGDLVSEVSKYGGAGASWADYDNDGDLDLFFPANDGLANRFYLNEGNEVFRQAAIDEIVTVEGGNSVGSSWADFDRDGDLDLFLVNGGAAGKASPNALYRNEGNGKFTKVTQIVALTDSLHSTCGSWADCDNDGDLDLFVTDAIGQNTFLCNRLYLNNGNNTLELTNASEITSEGRSSRSASWGDYDNDGDLDLFISTYHGPNLLYRNRGNGTFEPMNSGPIVTASGSHFGSSWGDFDNDGDLDLIVTTDSQSGNLLYRNEGHGNFTRVTGQAITNERGFTCTTSDYDNDGDLDILVVNDGGNEGPLANYLYANDGNDNTWINIKCVGTVSNRTAIGTRIRAKAMIRGAAVWQIREIAQQSGFGGHNSLRVHFGFGDATVIDSLVIRWPSKMTEVYTNVAVNQFMTAIEGRSLTSVVEQQGEQPANFSLSQNYPNPFNPETTIEYQLPQPSQVKVVVYNLAGQLVRTLIDAQHAAGKFQTHWDGKDELGNQVASGVYLYQLQAGNFQAAQRMILMK
;
A
#
# COMPACT_ATOMS: atom_id res chain seq x y z
N MET A 1 10.17 21.03 -83.97
CA MET A 1 10.11 19.95 -82.97
C MET A 1 10.46 20.54 -81.62
N LYS A 2 9.45 20.95 -80.84
CA LYS A 2 9.63 21.52 -79.49
C LYS A 2 9.41 20.40 -78.48
N SER A 3 10.43 20.12 -77.68
CA SER A 3 10.42 19.14 -76.60
C SER A 3 9.93 19.82 -75.32
N ASN A 4 8.83 19.30 -74.75
CA ASN A 4 8.32 19.69 -73.44
C ASN A 4 9.19 19.07 -72.34
N ARG A 5 9.81 19.91 -71.49
CA ARG A 5 10.37 19.49 -70.21
C ARG A 5 9.45 19.98 -69.09
N ILE A 6 8.85 19.03 -68.38
CA ILE A 6 8.08 19.25 -67.15
C ILE A 6 9.12 19.43 -66.02
N TYR A 7 9.07 20.56 -65.31
CA TYR A 7 9.81 20.74 -64.07
C TYR A 7 8.92 20.27 -62.92
N LEU A 8 9.30 19.16 -62.26
CA LEU A 8 8.77 18.81 -60.94
C LEU A 8 9.40 19.77 -59.92
N ALA A 9 8.59 20.61 -59.29
CA ALA A 9 8.98 21.33 -58.09
C ALA A 9 8.86 20.38 -56.88
N CYS A 10 10.00 20.03 -56.28
CA CYS A 10 10.02 19.38 -54.97
C CYS A 10 9.52 20.38 -53.92
N VAL A 11 8.35 20.14 -53.36
CA VAL A 11 7.90 20.78 -52.12
C VAL A 11 8.49 19.95 -50.98
N PRO A 12 9.32 20.50 -50.08
CA PRO A 12 9.74 19.77 -48.89
C PRO A 12 8.52 19.64 -47.97
N ILE A 13 8.08 18.40 -47.75
CA ILE A 13 7.18 18.06 -46.67
C ILE A 13 7.97 18.26 -45.38
N LEU A 14 7.64 19.30 -44.62
CA LEU A 14 8.06 19.41 -43.22
C LEU A 14 7.36 18.27 -42.47
N LEU A 15 8.07 17.17 -42.25
CA LEU A 15 7.73 16.25 -41.17
C LEU A 15 7.97 17.02 -39.87
N GLY A 16 6.89 17.47 -39.24
CA GLY A 16 6.92 17.91 -37.86
C GLY A 16 7.37 16.74 -37.01
N LEU A 17 8.62 16.78 -36.55
CA LEU A 17 9.06 16.03 -35.39
C LEU A 17 8.25 16.57 -34.21
N TRP A 18 7.17 15.89 -33.87
CA TRP A 18 6.61 15.97 -32.53
C TRP A 18 7.66 15.35 -31.62
N THR A 19 8.52 16.18 -31.03
CA THR A 19 9.25 15.78 -29.84
C THR A 19 8.17 15.61 -28.78
N ALA A 20 7.80 14.37 -28.47
CA ALA A 20 7.19 14.07 -27.18
C ALA A 20 8.11 14.72 -26.14
N ALA A 21 7.58 15.67 -25.37
CA ALA A 21 8.30 16.13 -24.19
C ALA A 21 8.38 14.90 -23.29
N ALA A 22 9.53 14.22 -23.30
CA ALA A 22 9.85 13.21 -22.31
C ALA A 22 9.98 13.98 -21.00
N PHE A 23 8.90 14.02 -20.21
CA PHE A 23 9.01 14.47 -18.84
C PHE A 23 9.94 13.48 -18.14
N ALA A 24 10.98 14.01 -17.51
CA ALA A 24 11.96 13.17 -16.83
C ALA A 24 11.31 12.74 -15.52
N GLN A 25 10.96 11.46 -15.41
CA GLN A 25 10.68 10.82 -14.14
C GLN A 25 11.93 10.94 -13.26
N THR A 26 11.88 11.75 -12.19
CA THR A 26 13.02 11.94 -11.29
C THR A 26 12.62 11.76 -9.84
N PHE A 27 13.49 11.06 -9.11
CA PHE A 27 13.32 10.73 -7.71
C PHE A 27 14.43 11.34 -6.86
N THR A 28 14.05 12.11 -5.84
CA THR A 28 14.96 12.70 -4.87
C THR A 28 14.94 11.91 -3.56
N ARG A 29 16.11 11.45 -3.11
CA ARG A 29 16.23 10.74 -1.83
C ARG A 29 16.08 11.71 -0.65
N ILE A 30 15.19 11.38 0.29
CA ILE A 30 14.90 12.19 1.48
C ILE A 30 15.86 11.85 2.64
N ASP A 31 17.02 12.48 2.65
CA ASP A 31 18.09 12.26 3.65
C ASP A 31 17.77 12.83 5.05
N THR A 32 16.72 13.65 5.16
CA THR A 32 16.35 14.32 6.41
C THR A 32 15.36 13.53 7.26
N SER A 33 14.68 12.54 6.68
CA SER A 33 13.67 11.72 7.35
C SER A 33 14.26 10.86 8.47
N VAL A 34 13.44 10.50 9.45
CA VAL A 34 13.81 9.49 10.47
C VAL A 34 14.00 8.11 9.84
N ILE A 35 13.25 7.79 8.79
CA ILE A 35 13.29 6.51 8.05
C ILE A 35 14.69 6.23 7.51
N THR A 36 15.38 7.26 7.01
CA THR A 36 16.70 7.16 6.37
C THR A 36 17.87 7.19 7.37
N ARG A 37 17.59 7.31 8.67
CA ARG A 37 18.60 7.32 9.74
C ARG A 37 18.60 6.05 10.58
N ASP A 38 17.45 5.39 10.67
CA ASP A 38 17.31 4.15 11.40
C ASP A 38 17.85 2.98 10.59
N VAL A 39 18.72 2.18 11.21
CA VAL A 39 19.37 1.04 10.55
C VAL A 39 18.79 -0.27 11.04
N GLY A 40 18.55 -1.18 10.11
CA GLY A 40 17.90 -2.45 10.36
C GLY A 40 18.33 -3.53 9.37
N PHE A 41 17.82 -4.74 9.57
CA PHE A 41 17.83 -5.76 8.51
C PHE A 41 16.41 -5.81 7.96
N SER A 42 16.01 -4.75 7.28
CA SER A 42 14.64 -4.56 6.83
C SER A 42 14.36 -5.53 5.68
N GLN A 43 13.36 -6.38 5.83
CA GLN A 43 13.03 -7.41 4.84
C GLN A 43 11.66 -7.22 4.21
N GLY A 44 10.79 -6.44 4.86
CA GLY A 44 9.44 -6.15 4.40
C GLY A 44 9.00 -4.76 4.80
N THR A 45 7.98 -4.28 4.11
CA THR A 45 7.46 -2.93 4.30
C THR A 45 6.02 -2.82 3.83
N SER A 46 5.23 -2.02 4.55
CA SER A 46 3.78 -1.96 4.36
C SER A 46 3.27 -0.55 4.64
N TRP A 47 2.65 0.06 3.63
CA TRP A 47 1.91 1.31 3.76
C TRP A 47 0.50 1.06 4.29
N GLY A 48 -0.01 1.96 5.12
CA GLY A 48 -1.40 1.96 5.55
C GLY A 48 -1.66 3.01 6.63
N ASP A 49 -2.77 3.72 6.51
CA ASP A 49 -3.34 4.68 7.47
C ASP A 49 -3.89 3.91 8.69
N TYR A 50 -3.04 3.63 9.70
CA TYR A 50 -3.41 2.73 10.81
C TYR A 50 -4.15 3.45 11.94
N ASP A 51 -4.05 4.78 12.00
CA ASP A 51 -4.71 5.62 13.01
C ASP A 51 -5.88 6.44 12.45
N ASN A 52 -6.22 6.23 11.17
CA ASN A 52 -7.38 6.79 10.49
C ASN A 52 -7.37 8.32 10.45
N ASP A 53 -6.18 8.93 10.42
CA ASP A 53 -6.01 10.37 10.29
C ASP A 53 -6.03 10.86 8.83
N GLY A 54 -5.93 9.93 7.88
CA GLY A 54 -5.97 10.21 6.45
C GLY A 54 -4.58 10.39 5.83
N ASP A 55 -3.50 10.13 6.54
CA ASP A 55 -2.14 10.10 6.03
C ASP A 55 -1.58 8.67 6.04
N GLU A 56 -0.91 8.23 4.97
CA GLU A 56 -0.42 6.84 4.91
C GLU A 56 0.80 6.66 5.82
N ASP A 57 0.69 5.77 6.80
CA ASP A 57 1.78 5.41 7.70
C ASP A 57 2.60 4.23 7.18
N LEU A 58 3.71 3.97 7.88
CA LEU A 58 4.69 2.99 7.44
C LEU A 58 5.11 2.01 8.53
N PHE A 59 4.91 0.72 8.25
CA PHE A 59 5.49 -0.37 9.02
C PHE A 59 6.62 -1.05 8.26
N ILE A 60 7.75 -1.31 8.94
CA ILE A 60 8.90 -2.03 8.38
C ILE A 60 9.24 -3.22 9.27
N SER A 61 9.18 -4.42 8.69
CA SER A 61 9.57 -5.66 9.33
C SER A 61 11.08 -5.85 9.26
N ASN A 62 11.71 -5.94 10.44
CA ASN A 62 13.13 -6.23 10.56
C ASN A 62 13.36 -7.71 10.84
N GLY A 63 14.28 -8.31 10.10
CA GLY A 63 14.87 -9.59 10.42
C GLY A 63 15.89 -9.45 11.57
N SER A 64 16.11 -10.55 12.28
CA SER A 64 17.24 -10.66 13.22
C SER A 64 18.17 -11.79 12.80
N THR A 65 19.47 -11.58 12.96
CA THR A 65 20.47 -12.64 12.83
C THR A 65 20.74 -13.29 14.19
N ARG A 66 21.46 -14.42 14.23
CA ARG A 66 21.93 -15.04 15.49
C ARG A 66 22.78 -14.09 16.35
N ALA A 67 23.39 -13.06 15.76
CA ALA A 67 24.29 -12.12 16.42
C ALA A 67 23.65 -10.75 16.77
N SER A 68 22.55 -10.37 16.11
CA SER A 68 21.92 -9.06 16.25
C SER A 68 20.41 -9.16 16.14
N ARG A 69 19.74 -8.53 17.12
CA ARG A 69 18.30 -8.53 17.32
C ARG A 69 17.76 -7.15 16.96
N HIS A 70 17.07 -7.01 15.83
CA HIS A 70 16.48 -5.75 15.42
C HIS A 70 14.97 -5.78 15.61
N LYS A 71 14.45 -4.68 16.14
CA LYS A 71 13.02 -4.46 16.34
C LYS A 71 12.41 -3.97 15.04
N ASN A 72 11.14 -4.24 14.83
CA ASN A 72 10.38 -3.63 13.74
C ASN A 72 10.32 -2.11 13.91
N PHE A 73 10.09 -1.40 12.81
CA PHE A 73 9.86 0.04 12.84
C PHE A 73 8.41 0.34 12.47
N LEU A 74 7.82 1.26 13.22
CA LEU A 74 6.55 1.88 12.89
C LEU A 74 6.79 3.39 12.86
N TYR A 75 6.36 4.01 11.77
CA TYR A 75 6.45 5.44 11.55
C TYR A 75 5.06 5.97 11.27
N ARG A 76 4.63 6.94 12.08
CA ARG A 76 3.41 7.70 11.81
C ARG A 76 3.73 8.87 10.89
N ASN A 77 2.94 9.06 9.85
CA ASN A 77 3.00 10.22 8.98
C ASN A 77 2.29 11.39 9.68
N GLU A 78 2.83 12.60 9.58
CA GLU A 78 2.26 13.75 10.29
C GLU A 78 1.53 14.72 9.33
N GLY A 79 1.26 14.26 8.09
CA GLY A 79 0.54 15.01 7.06
C GLY A 79 1.30 16.17 6.41
N ASP A 80 2.56 16.39 6.81
CA ASP A 80 3.45 17.40 6.25
C ASP A 80 4.69 16.80 5.57
N GLY A 81 4.62 15.52 5.20
CA GLY A 81 5.70 14.72 4.64
C GLY A 81 6.77 14.31 5.67
N ARG A 82 6.58 14.61 6.96
CA ARG A 82 7.46 14.14 8.04
C ARG A 82 6.88 12.91 8.71
N PHE A 83 7.80 12.09 9.22
CA PHE A 83 7.48 10.89 9.97
C PHE A 83 7.94 10.97 11.42
N THR A 84 7.10 10.50 12.33
CA THR A 84 7.44 10.23 13.74
C THR A 84 7.64 8.74 13.95
N LYS A 85 8.84 8.35 14.40
CA LYS A 85 9.08 6.97 14.83
C LYS A 85 8.37 6.65 16.15
N ILE A 86 7.50 5.65 16.13
CA ILE A 86 6.90 5.06 17.32
C ILE A 86 7.93 4.14 18.02
N ARG A 87 8.12 4.32 19.33
CA ARG A 87 9.20 3.67 20.10
C ARG A 87 8.73 2.71 21.17
N THR A 88 7.43 2.70 21.46
CA THR A 88 6.79 1.90 22.51
C THR A 88 5.52 1.26 21.96
N GLY A 89 5.06 0.19 22.59
CA GLY A 89 3.89 -0.58 22.14
C GLY A 89 4.29 -1.93 21.55
N ASP A 90 3.29 -2.81 21.41
CA ASP A 90 3.50 -4.21 21.06
C ASP A 90 4.18 -4.37 19.70
N LEU A 91 3.74 -3.61 18.69
CA LEU A 91 4.24 -3.63 17.30
C LEU A 91 5.75 -3.41 17.16
N VAL A 92 6.33 -2.58 18.03
CA VAL A 92 7.76 -2.17 17.98
C VAL A 92 8.59 -2.72 19.14
N SER A 93 7.96 -3.45 20.06
CA SER A 93 8.66 -4.09 21.19
C SER A 93 9.24 -5.45 20.80
N GLU A 94 8.60 -6.12 19.83
CA GLU A 94 8.97 -7.44 19.38
C GLU A 94 10.30 -7.46 18.64
N VAL A 95 11.00 -8.57 18.85
CA VAL A 95 12.27 -8.89 18.22
C VAL A 95 12.06 -10.24 17.55
N SER A 96 11.87 -10.21 16.23
CA SER A 96 11.79 -11.44 15.45
C SER A 96 13.11 -12.22 15.57
N LYS A 97 13.10 -13.55 15.50
CA LYS A 97 14.31 -14.31 15.10
C LYS A 97 14.08 -14.72 13.65
N TYR A 98 14.81 -14.11 12.73
CA TYR A 98 14.81 -14.38 11.29
C TYR A 98 13.45 -14.23 10.55
N GLY A 99 13.44 -13.47 9.45
CA GLY A 99 12.82 -13.93 8.20
C GLY A 99 11.31 -13.82 7.99
N GLY A 100 10.60 -12.91 8.66
CA GLY A 100 9.23 -12.53 8.26
C GLY A 100 9.27 -11.38 7.26
N ALA A 101 9.44 -11.69 5.97
CA ALA A 101 9.71 -10.66 4.97
C ALA A 101 8.46 -9.84 4.57
N GLY A 102 7.25 -10.16 5.01
CA GLY A 102 6.04 -9.43 4.58
C GLY A 102 5.01 -9.30 5.69
N ALA A 103 5.23 -8.37 6.62
CA ALA A 103 4.13 -7.93 7.47
C ALA A 103 3.03 -7.31 6.59
N SER A 104 1.78 -7.46 6.99
CA SER A 104 0.65 -7.04 6.15
C SER A 104 -0.43 -6.43 7.01
N TRP A 105 -0.94 -5.27 6.56
CA TRP A 105 -2.11 -4.63 7.14
C TRP A 105 -3.37 -5.26 6.57
N ALA A 106 -4.40 -5.48 7.37
CA ALA A 106 -5.73 -5.85 6.92
C ALA A 106 -6.74 -5.45 7.99
N ASP A 107 -7.88 -4.93 7.56
CA ASP A 107 -9.06 -4.83 8.43
C ASP A 107 -9.78 -6.18 8.36
N TYR A 108 -9.46 -7.08 9.29
CA TYR A 108 -9.95 -8.48 9.22
C TYR A 108 -11.35 -8.64 9.82
N ASP A 109 -11.81 -7.72 10.67
CA ASP A 109 -13.13 -7.77 11.32
C ASP A 109 -14.09 -6.67 10.84
N ASN A 110 -13.70 -5.95 9.79
CA ASN A 110 -14.48 -4.97 9.04
C ASN A 110 -14.91 -3.73 9.87
N ASP A 111 -14.15 -3.42 10.92
CA ASP A 111 -14.45 -2.36 11.88
C ASP A 111 -13.94 -0.96 11.45
N GLY A 112 -13.07 -0.91 10.45
CA GLY A 112 -12.49 0.31 9.88
C GLY A 112 -11.06 0.59 10.34
N ASP A 113 -10.52 -0.15 11.29
CA ASP A 113 -9.15 0.00 11.78
C ASP A 113 -8.24 -1.09 11.15
N LEU A 114 -7.02 -0.73 10.75
CA LEU A 114 -6.09 -1.70 10.15
C LEU A 114 -5.37 -2.53 11.22
N ASP A 115 -5.47 -3.86 11.13
CA ASP A 115 -4.75 -4.83 11.95
C ASP A 115 -3.47 -5.31 11.27
N LEU A 116 -2.48 -5.72 12.07
CA LEU A 116 -1.19 -6.15 11.53
C LEU A 116 -0.96 -7.64 11.70
N PHE A 117 -0.81 -8.34 10.58
CA PHE A 117 -0.28 -9.70 10.56
C PHE A 117 1.21 -9.72 10.25
N PHE A 118 1.94 -10.48 11.06
CA PHE A 118 3.38 -10.62 10.97
C PHE A 118 3.75 -12.12 10.87
N PRO A 119 4.15 -12.59 9.66
CA PRO A 119 4.58 -13.97 9.47
C PRO A 119 5.91 -14.22 10.19
N ALA A 120 6.08 -15.42 10.74
CA ALA A 120 7.25 -15.81 11.50
C ALA A 120 7.91 -17.09 10.95
N ASN A 121 9.24 -17.11 11.03
CA ASN A 121 10.07 -18.20 10.53
C ASN A 121 10.77 -18.97 11.67
N ASP A 122 11.57 -19.99 11.34
CA ASP A 122 12.39 -20.79 12.25
C ASP A 122 11.58 -21.52 13.34
N GLY A 123 10.32 -21.86 13.03
CA GLY A 123 9.40 -22.54 13.95
C GLY A 123 8.85 -21.63 15.06
N LEU A 124 8.98 -20.31 14.92
CA LEU A 124 8.24 -19.35 15.72
C LEU A 124 6.77 -19.31 15.29
N ALA A 125 5.90 -18.97 16.24
CA ALA A 125 4.50 -18.66 15.99
C ALA A 125 4.38 -17.33 15.23
N ASN A 126 3.46 -17.28 14.27
CA ASN A 126 3.04 -16.03 13.64
C ASN A 126 2.47 -15.06 14.69
N ARG A 127 2.40 -13.77 14.36
CA ARG A 127 1.83 -12.75 15.24
C ARG A 127 0.71 -12.03 14.50
N PHE A 128 -0.32 -11.70 15.26
CA PHE A 128 -1.40 -10.85 14.82
C PHE A 128 -1.65 -9.81 15.91
N TYR A 129 -1.76 -8.56 15.50
CA TYR A 129 -1.98 -7.44 16.39
C TYR A 129 -3.27 -6.76 15.97
N LEU A 130 -4.22 -6.79 16.90
CA LEU A 130 -5.54 -6.23 16.74
C LEU A 130 -5.49 -4.74 17.06
N ASN A 131 -5.98 -3.91 16.16
CA ASN A 131 -6.13 -2.48 16.36
C ASN A 131 -7.47 -2.23 17.04
N GLU A 132 -7.45 -1.87 18.32
CA GLU A 132 -8.66 -1.63 19.11
C GLU A 132 -9.08 -0.14 19.03
N GLY A 133 -8.62 0.54 17.97
CA GLY A 133 -8.75 1.97 17.71
C GLY A 133 -7.82 2.85 18.55
N ASN A 134 -7.73 4.13 18.16
CA ASN A 134 -6.95 5.16 18.87
C ASN A 134 -5.48 4.80 19.11
N GLU A 135 -4.83 4.19 18.11
CA GLU A 135 -3.42 3.75 18.18
C GLU A 135 -3.16 2.64 19.24
N VAL A 136 -4.20 1.96 19.74
CA VAL A 136 -4.07 0.90 20.75
C VAL A 136 -4.06 -0.46 20.07
N PHE A 137 -2.89 -1.10 20.08
CA PHE A 137 -2.73 -2.46 19.57
C PHE A 137 -2.65 -3.49 20.70
N ARG A 138 -3.26 -4.65 20.49
CA ARG A 138 -3.12 -5.83 21.34
C ARG A 138 -2.72 -7.04 20.51
N GLN A 139 -1.71 -7.78 20.96
CA GLN A 139 -1.40 -9.07 20.36
C GLN A 139 -2.53 -10.10 20.61
N ALA A 140 -3.01 -10.74 19.54
CA ALA A 140 -3.98 -11.82 19.63
C ALA A 140 -3.41 -13.06 20.36
N ALA A 141 -4.26 -13.75 21.13
CA ALA A 141 -3.87 -14.97 21.81
C ALA A 141 -3.66 -16.14 20.84
N ILE A 142 -2.94 -17.17 21.31
CA ILE A 142 -2.51 -18.29 20.45
C ILE A 142 -3.70 -19.00 19.79
N ASP A 143 -4.82 -19.12 20.50
CA ASP A 143 -6.04 -19.79 20.05
C ASP A 143 -7.13 -18.84 19.52
N GLU A 144 -6.88 -17.53 19.52
CA GLU A 144 -7.80 -16.54 18.95
C GLU A 144 -7.76 -16.57 17.43
N ILE A 145 -6.55 -16.56 16.83
CA ILE A 145 -6.37 -16.51 15.37
C ILE A 145 -5.29 -17.49 14.86
N VAL A 146 -4.95 -17.41 13.57
CA VAL A 146 -3.83 -18.08 12.90
C VAL A 146 -2.45 -17.69 13.48
N THR A 147 -2.15 -18.11 14.70
CA THR A 147 -0.85 -17.86 15.35
C THR A 147 -0.06 -19.14 15.67
N VAL A 148 -0.71 -20.32 15.68
CA VAL A 148 -0.13 -21.58 16.20
C VAL A 148 0.64 -22.39 15.16
N GLU A 149 0.33 -22.26 13.87
CA GLU A 149 0.99 -23.07 12.84
C GLU A 149 2.40 -22.55 12.55
N GLY A 150 3.32 -22.90 13.43
CA GLY A 150 4.76 -22.71 13.27
C GLY A 150 5.29 -23.61 12.14
N GLY A 151 5.81 -23.00 11.09
CA GLY A 151 6.42 -23.75 10.01
C GLY A 151 7.00 -22.92 8.88
N ASN A 152 7.76 -21.87 9.18
CA ASN A 152 8.53 -21.10 8.20
C ASN A 152 7.70 -20.20 7.26
N SER A 153 6.76 -19.43 7.81
CA SER A 153 6.06 -18.40 7.03
C SER A 153 7.03 -17.28 6.65
N VAL A 154 7.07 -16.97 5.36
CA VAL A 154 7.97 -15.95 4.78
C VAL A 154 7.21 -14.74 4.26
N GLY A 155 5.90 -14.87 4.03
CA GLY A 155 5.00 -13.79 3.61
C GLY A 155 3.54 -14.15 3.87
N SER A 156 2.67 -13.15 3.80
CA SER A 156 1.22 -13.26 3.97
C SER A 156 0.51 -12.33 3.01
N SER A 157 -0.61 -12.78 2.45
CA SER A 157 -1.48 -11.94 1.61
C SER A 157 -2.95 -12.19 1.95
N TRP A 158 -3.77 -11.18 1.67
CA TRP A 158 -5.18 -11.15 2.03
C TRP A 158 -6.05 -11.09 0.77
N ALA A 159 -7.15 -11.82 0.78
CA ALA A 159 -8.16 -11.82 -0.26
C ALA A 159 -9.49 -12.31 0.32
N ASP A 160 -10.62 -11.81 -0.16
CA ASP A 160 -11.93 -12.42 0.11
C ASP A 160 -12.17 -13.50 -0.97
N PHE A 161 -11.64 -14.72 -0.74
CA PHE A 161 -11.58 -15.73 -1.81
C PHE A 161 -12.92 -16.43 -2.03
N ASP A 162 -13.79 -16.45 -1.03
CA ASP A 162 -15.14 -17.02 -1.17
C ASP A 162 -16.28 -16.00 -1.21
N ARG A 163 -15.94 -14.70 -1.27
CA ARG A 163 -16.86 -13.58 -1.47
C ARG A 163 -17.92 -13.49 -0.37
N ASP A 164 -17.54 -13.77 0.87
CA ASP A 164 -18.43 -13.63 2.01
C ASP A 164 -18.36 -12.24 2.67
N GLY A 165 -17.41 -11.41 2.22
CA GLY A 165 -17.19 -10.03 2.68
C GLY A 165 -16.12 -9.91 3.75
N ASP A 166 -15.56 -11.02 4.23
CA ASP A 166 -14.48 -11.03 5.21
C ASP A 166 -13.14 -11.37 4.52
N LEU A 167 -12.04 -10.75 4.99
CA LEU A 167 -10.72 -11.03 4.40
C LEU A 167 -10.17 -12.35 4.91
N ASP A 168 -9.79 -13.22 3.98
CA ASP A 168 -9.10 -14.48 4.21
C ASP A 168 -7.58 -14.32 4.13
N LEU A 169 -6.87 -15.16 4.86
CA LEU A 169 -5.42 -15.09 5.02
C LEU A 169 -4.73 -16.23 4.28
N PHE A 170 -3.87 -15.89 3.33
CA PHE A 170 -2.95 -16.83 2.70
C PHE A 170 -1.55 -16.68 3.26
N LEU A 171 -0.98 -17.78 3.74
CA LEU A 171 0.38 -17.88 4.23
C LEU A 171 1.27 -18.59 3.23
N VAL A 172 2.33 -17.89 2.86
CA VAL A 172 3.41 -18.42 2.04
C VAL A 172 4.46 -18.99 2.97
N ASN A 173 4.73 -20.28 2.83
CA ASN A 173 5.68 -21.00 3.66
C ASN A 173 6.92 -21.41 2.85
N GLY A 174 8.08 -20.98 3.32
CA GLY A 174 9.38 -21.21 2.70
C GLY A 174 10.23 -22.15 3.55
N GLY A 175 10.18 -23.46 3.28
CA GLY A 175 10.91 -24.45 4.10
C GLY A 175 12.43 -24.45 3.88
N ALA A 176 13.22 -24.61 4.95
CA ALA A 176 14.63 -25.01 4.81
C ALA A 176 14.73 -26.41 4.15
N ALA A 177 15.76 -26.65 3.34
CA ALA A 177 15.94 -27.91 2.61
C ALA A 177 15.71 -29.14 3.52
N GLY A 178 14.71 -29.96 3.19
CA GLY A 178 14.35 -31.18 3.93
C GLY A 178 13.27 -31.03 5.02
N LYS A 179 12.63 -29.87 5.17
CA LYS A 179 11.44 -29.68 6.03
C LYS A 179 10.20 -29.33 5.23
N ALA A 180 9.19 -30.19 5.27
CA ALA A 180 7.86 -29.89 4.70
C ALA A 180 7.25 -28.66 5.40
N SER A 181 7.00 -27.61 4.64
CA SER A 181 6.41 -26.34 5.10
C SER A 181 5.33 -25.92 4.11
N PRO A 182 4.16 -26.58 4.11
CA PRO A 182 3.14 -26.33 3.09
C PRO A 182 2.51 -24.96 3.26
N ASN A 183 2.17 -24.30 2.15
CA ASN A 183 1.37 -23.09 2.18
C ASN A 183 0.02 -23.34 2.89
N ALA A 184 -0.62 -22.29 3.38
CA ALA A 184 -1.88 -22.42 4.08
C ALA A 184 -2.83 -21.28 3.75
N LEU A 185 -4.06 -21.62 3.35
CA LEU A 185 -5.16 -20.69 3.24
C LEU A 185 -6.06 -20.85 4.45
N TYR A 186 -6.43 -19.72 5.06
CA TYR A 186 -7.29 -19.63 6.22
C TYR A 186 -8.48 -18.77 5.88
N ARG A 187 -9.66 -19.37 5.94
CA ARG A 187 -10.91 -18.66 5.75
C ARG A 187 -11.32 -17.96 7.04
N ASN A 188 -11.67 -16.68 6.96
CA ASN A 188 -12.26 -15.93 8.06
C ASN A 188 -13.74 -16.31 8.21
N GLU A 189 -14.20 -16.57 9.43
CA GLU A 189 -15.58 -17.01 9.68
C GLU A 189 -16.48 -15.85 10.17
N GLY A 190 -16.04 -14.60 10.00
CA GLY A 190 -16.77 -13.38 10.38
C GLY A 190 -17.02 -13.23 11.89
N ASN A 191 -16.31 -14.00 12.71
CA ASN A 191 -16.49 -14.04 14.17
C ASN A 191 -15.17 -13.96 14.94
N GLY A 192 -14.13 -13.44 14.29
CA GLY A 192 -12.79 -13.33 14.83
C GLY A 192 -12.02 -14.66 14.85
N LYS A 193 -12.47 -15.67 14.10
CA LYS A 193 -11.82 -16.97 14.00
C LYS A 193 -11.57 -17.35 12.55
N PHE A 194 -10.53 -18.13 12.36
CA PHE A 194 -10.14 -18.66 11.06
C PHE A 194 -10.24 -20.18 11.00
N THR A 195 -10.71 -20.71 9.87
CA THR A 195 -10.67 -22.13 9.54
C THR A 195 -9.63 -22.38 8.47
N LYS A 196 -8.70 -23.29 8.72
CA LYS A 196 -7.75 -23.72 7.69
C LYS A 196 -8.47 -24.46 6.56
N VAL A 197 -8.27 -24.03 5.33
CA VAL A 197 -8.85 -24.65 4.14
C VAL A 197 -8.01 -25.89 3.75
N THR A 198 -8.51 -27.08 4.07
CA THR A 198 -7.77 -28.35 3.85
C THR A 198 -8.15 -29.09 2.57
N GLN A 199 -9.22 -28.66 1.90
CA GLN A 199 -9.78 -29.35 0.73
C GLN A 199 -9.02 -29.07 -0.57
N ILE A 200 -8.19 -28.02 -0.59
CA ILE A 200 -7.39 -27.62 -1.75
C ILE A 200 -6.01 -28.25 -1.63
N VAL A 201 -5.92 -29.54 -2.02
CA VAL A 201 -4.72 -30.38 -1.84
C VAL A 201 -3.47 -29.76 -2.46
N ALA A 202 -3.61 -29.01 -3.56
CA ALA A 202 -2.48 -28.40 -4.24
C ALA A 202 -1.78 -27.29 -3.41
N LEU A 203 -2.48 -26.66 -2.46
CA LEU A 203 -1.86 -25.72 -1.51
C LEU A 203 -1.03 -26.42 -0.42
N THR A 204 -1.19 -27.74 -0.26
CA THR A 204 -0.53 -28.53 0.77
C THR A 204 0.80 -29.16 0.32
N ASP A 205 1.30 -28.78 -0.86
CA ASP A 205 2.62 -29.24 -1.28
C ASP A 205 3.74 -28.65 -0.40
N SER A 206 4.85 -29.38 -0.33
CA SER A 206 5.98 -29.01 0.54
C SER A 206 7.05 -28.23 -0.21
N LEU A 207 6.65 -27.48 -1.25
CA LEU A 207 7.56 -26.71 -2.07
C LEU A 207 8.07 -25.47 -1.32
N HIS A 208 9.16 -24.89 -1.82
CA HIS A 208 9.76 -23.70 -1.21
C HIS A 208 9.19 -22.44 -1.88
N SER A 209 8.04 -22.00 -1.39
CA SER A 209 7.35 -20.81 -1.91
C SER A 209 7.92 -19.52 -1.35
N THR A 210 7.85 -18.45 -2.14
CA THR A 210 8.48 -17.15 -1.84
C THR A 210 7.52 -15.97 -1.81
N CYS A 211 6.44 -16.01 -2.60
CA CYS A 211 5.39 -14.99 -2.63
C CYS A 211 4.05 -15.63 -3.04
N GLY A 212 2.95 -15.02 -2.61
CA GLY A 212 1.59 -15.37 -2.97
C GLY A 212 0.83 -14.08 -3.29
N SER A 213 0.48 -13.88 -4.56
CA SER A 213 -0.14 -12.65 -5.06
C SER A 213 -1.50 -12.97 -5.68
N TRP A 214 -2.51 -12.16 -5.34
CA TRP A 214 -3.89 -12.35 -5.76
C TRP A 214 -4.26 -11.36 -6.87
N ALA A 215 -4.97 -11.83 -7.90
CA ALA A 215 -5.55 -10.98 -8.94
C ALA A 215 -6.70 -11.70 -9.68
N ASP A 216 -7.70 -10.97 -10.18
CA ASP A 216 -8.72 -11.50 -11.10
C ASP A 216 -8.12 -11.62 -12.52
N CYS A 217 -7.34 -12.68 -12.78
CA CYS A 217 -6.50 -12.75 -13.98
C CYS A 217 -7.25 -13.24 -15.22
N ASP A 218 -8.44 -13.84 -15.08
CA ASP A 218 -9.28 -14.25 -16.21
C ASP A 218 -10.55 -13.38 -16.40
N ASN A 219 -10.65 -12.29 -15.62
CA ASN A 219 -11.71 -11.29 -15.64
C ASN A 219 -13.10 -11.80 -15.23
N ASP A 220 -13.21 -12.95 -14.57
CA ASP A 220 -14.49 -13.45 -14.06
C ASP A 220 -14.94 -12.73 -12.77
N GLY A 221 -14.01 -11.99 -12.13
CA GLY A 221 -14.19 -11.20 -10.92
C GLY A 221 -13.92 -11.94 -9.62
N ASP A 222 -13.49 -13.20 -9.67
CA ASP A 222 -12.99 -13.96 -8.54
C ASP A 222 -11.46 -13.74 -8.48
N LEU A 223 -10.92 -13.56 -7.27
CA LEU A 223 -9.47 -13.41 -7.14
C LEU A 223 -8.79 -14.78 -7.30
N ASP A 224 -7.86 -14.86 -8.26
CA ASP A 224 -6.98 -15.99 -8.51
C ASP A 224 -5.68 -15.85 -7.74
N LEU A 225 -5.03 -16.96 -7.42
CA LEU A 225 -3.80 -16.99 -6.63
C LEU A 225 -2.61 -17.42 -7.46
N PHE A 226 -1.59 -16.56 -7.55
CA PHE A 226 -0.27 -16.93 -8.08
C PHE A 226 0.75 -17.10 -6.96
N VAL A 227 1.46 -18.24 -6.99
CA VAL A 227 2.49 -18.59 -6.03
C VAL A 227 3.83 -18.75 -6.75
N THR A 228 4.83 -17.99 -6.31
CA THR A 228 6.20 -18.15 -6.79
C THR A 228 6.96 -19.16 -5.97
N ASP A 229 7.82 -19.92 -6.64
CA ASP A 229 8.67 -20.93 -6.00
C ASP A 229 10.15 -20.66 -6.30
N ALA A 230 11.00 -20.82 -5.29
CA ALA A 230 12.45 -20.78 -5.46
C ALA A 230 13.01 -22.19 -5.67
N ILE A 231 14.01 -22.31 -6.54
CA ILE A 231 14.62 -23.61 -6.84
C ILE A 231 15.38 -24.12 -5.62
N GLY A 232 14.96 -25.28 -5.09
CA GLY A 232 15.78 -26.10 -4.21
C GLY A 232 16.86 -26.84 -5.00
N GLN A 233 18.00 -27.18 -4.36
CA GLN A 233 19.18 -27.76 -5.02
C GLN A 233 18.95 -29.06 -5.84
N ASN A 234 17.75 -29.66 -5.90
CA ASN A 234 17.47 -30.89 -6.64
C ASN A 234 16.03 -31.06 -7.20
N THR A 235 15.24 -30.00 -7.36
CA THR A 235 13.89 -30.11 -7.96
C THR A 235 13.62 -28.93 -8.88
N PHE A 236 13.18 -29.21 -10.11
CA PHE A 236 12.58 -28.21 -11.00
C PHE A 236 11.26 -27.77 -10.35
N LEU A 237 11.32 -26.74 -9.51
CA LEU A 237 10.12 -26.14 -8.95
C LEU A 237 9.61 -25.09 -9.93
N CYS A 238 8.29 -25.07 -10.07
CA CYS A 238 7.57 -24.28 -11.03
C CYS A 238 6.63 -23.35 -10.27
N ASN A 239 6.48 -22.12 -10.73
CA ASN A 239 5.44 -21.24 -10.23
C ASN A 239 4.06 -21.88 -10.48
N ARG A 240 3.08 -21.52 -9.67
CA ARG A 240 1.73 -22.10 -9.70
C ARG A 240 0.70 -20.99 -9.77
N LEU A 241 -0.21 -21.08 -10.73
CA LEU A 241 -1.41 -20.24 -10.81
C LEU A 241 -2.63 -21.10 -10.47
N TYR A 242 -3.46 -20.60 -9.57
CA TYR A 242 -4.69 -21.24 -9.16
C TYR A 242 -5.87 -20.36 -9.54
N LEU A 243 -6.76 -20.88 -10.37
CA LEU A 243 -7.98 -20.18 -10.76
C LEU A 243 -9.08 -20.40 -9.72
N ASN A 244 -9.77 -19.33 -9.35
CA ASN A 244 -10.88 -19.37 -8.42
C ASN A 244 -12.21 -19.45 -9.19
N ASN A 245 -12.84 -20.63 -9.19
CA ASN A 245 -14.06 -20.87 -9.95
C ASN A 245 -15.34 -20.29 -9.31
N GLY A 246 -15.21 -19.40 -8.31
CA GLY A 246 -16.33 -18.76 -7.60
C GLY A 246 -17.22 -19.72 -6.79
N ASN A 247 -16.70 -20.88 -6.44
CA ASN A 247 -17.36 -21.92 -5.65
C ASN A 247 -16.51 -22.38 -4.46
N ASN A 248 -15.67 -21.47 -3.94
CA ASN A 248 -14.77 -21.66 -2.80
C ASN A 248 -13.71 -22.74 -3.10
N THR A 249 -13.30 -22.87 -4.37
CA THR A 249 -12.25 -23.78 -4.81
C THR A 249 -11.19 -23.05 -5.62
N LEU A 250 -9.95 -23.53 -5.50
CA LEU A 250 -8.81 -23.08 -6.29
C LEU A 250 -8.31 -24.25 -7.13
N GLU A 251 -8.33 -24.10 -8.44
CA GLU A 251 -7.89 -25.11 -9.39
C GLU A 251 -6.53 -24.75 -9.98
N LEU A 252 -5.56 -25.65 -9.84
CA LEU A 252 -4.23 -25.46 -10.43
C LEU A 252 -4.34 -25.45 -11.96
N THR A 253 -3.89 -24.36 -12.59
CA THR A 253 -3.88 -24.25 -14.04
C THR A 253 -2.88 -25.20 -14.70
N ASN A 254 -3.14 -25.54 -15.97
CA ASN A 254 -2.18 -26.19 -16.85
C ASN A 254 -1.44 -25.19 -17.77
N ALA A 255 -1.53 -23.87 -17.52
CA ALA A 255 -0.84 -22.83 -18.27
C ALA A 255 0.69 -23.01 -18.18
N SER A 256 1.24 -23.82 -19.09
CA SER A 256 2.65 -24.22 -19.11
C SER A 256 3.60 -23.04 -19.29
N GLU A 257 3.12 -21.94 -19.87
CA GLU A 257 3.89 -20.74 -20.18
C GLU A 257 4.49 -20.08 -18.93
N ILE A 258 3.72 -20.04 -17.84
CA ILE A 258 4.14 -19.48 -16.55
C ILE A 258 4.61 -20.56 -15.55
N THR A 259 4.20 -21.81 -15.77
CA THR A 259 4.41 -22.93 -14.83
C THR A 259 5.52 -23.91 -15.26
N SER A 260 6.35 -23.62 -16.28
CA SER A 260 7.43 -24.54 -16.72
C SER A 260 8.84 -23.95 -16.79
N GLU A 261 9.02 -22.69 -16.37
CA GLU A 261 10.25 -21.92 -16.63
C GLU A 261 11.48 -22.36 -15.83
N GLY A 262 11.33 -23.18 -14.79
CA GLY A 262 12.45 -23.77 -14.06
C GLY A 262 13.47 -22.74 -13.51
N ARG A 263 13.02 -21.51 -13.23
CA ARG A 263 13.81 -20.42 -12.62
C ARG A 263 13.50 -20.28 -11.14
N SER A 264 14.43 -19.71 -10.38
CA SER A 264 14.22 -19.41 -8.97
C SER A 264 13.50 -18.08 -8.83
N SER A 265 12.18 -18.11 -8.71
CA SER A 265 11.36 -16.91 -8.56
C SER A 265 11.34 -16.41 -7.12
N ARG A 266 11.40 -15.09 -6.95
CA ARG A 266 11.35 -14.44 -5.63
C ARG A 266 10.01 -13.78 -5.37
N SER A 267 9.44 -13.13 -6.37
CA SER A 267 8.12 -12.53 -6.20
C SER A 267 7.38 -12.33 -7.51
N ALA A 268 6.11 -11.97 -7.38
CA ALA A 268 5.24 -11.62 -8.49
C ALA A 268 4.45 -10.35 -8.18
N SER A 269 4.16 -9.58 -9.22
CA SER A 269 3.26 -8.41 -9.14
C SER A 269 2.43 -8.30 -10.42
N TRP A 270 1.14 -8.06 -10.24
CA TRP A 270 0.16 -7.91 -11.32
C TRP A 270 -0.02 -6.45 -11.73
N GLY A 271 -0.22 -6.19 -13.02
CA GLY A 271 -0.53 -4.86 -13.54
C GLY A 271 -0.80 -4.91 -15.04
N ASP A 272 -1.78 -4.14 -15.52
CA ASP A 272 -2.09 -4.00 -16.96
C ASP A 272 -1.08 -3.03 -17.58
N TYR A 273 0.04 -3.55 -18.08
CA TYR A 273 1.15 -2.68 -18.49
C TYR A 273 1.00 -2.15 -19.91
N ASP A 274 0.17 -2.78 -20.76
CA ASP A 274 -0.07 -2.33 -22.12
C ASP A 274 -1.45 -1.68 -22.33
N ASN A 275 -2.18 -1.48 -21.23
CA ASN A 275 -3.49 -0.82 -21.16
C ASN A 275 -4.54 -1.54 -22.03
N ASP A 276 -4.47 -2.87 -22.12
CA ASP A 276 -5.39 -3.69 -22.90
C ASP A 276 -6.62 -4.17 -22.09
N GLY A 277 -6.59 -3.97 -20.78
CA GLY A 277 -7.66 -4.31 -19.87
C GLY A 277 -7.52 -5.68 -19.19
N ASP A 278 -6.41 -6.38 -19.41
CA ASP A 278 -6.08 -7.65 -18.77
C ASP A 278 -4.87 -7.47 -17.85
N LEU A 279 -4.92 -8.02 -16.63
CA LEU A 279 -3.78 -7.90 -15.71
C LEU A 279 -2.62 -8.81 -16.15
N ASP A 280 -1.46 -8.20 -16.42
CA ASP A 280 -0.23 -8.90 -16.79
C ASP A 280 0.60 -9.28 -15.56
N LEU A 281 1.55 -10.20 -15.77
CA LEU A 281 2.32 -10.80 -14.68
C LEU A 281 3.82 -10.54 -14.83
N PHE A 282 4.38 -9.79 -13.89
CA PHE A 282 5.82 -9.68 -13.69
C PHE A 282 6.31 -10.66 -12.62
N ILE A 283 7.47 -11.27 -12.83
CA ILE A 283 8.12 -12.16 -11.86
C ILE A 283 9.60 -11.81 -11.72
N SER A 284 10.01 -11.48 -10.50
CA SER A 284 11.42 -11.27 -10.16
C SER A 284 12.13 -12.61 -9.95
N THR A 285 13.37 -12.72 -10.41
CA THR A 285 14.15 -13.96 -10.31
C THR A 285 15.47 -13.76 -9.58
N TYR A 286 15.97 -14.87 -9.02
CA TYR A 286 17.26 -14.95 -8.36
C TYR A 286 18.30 -15.58 -9.29
N HIS A 287 19.42 -14.89 -9.51
CA HIS A 287 20.52 -15.30 -10.39
C HIS A 287 20.09 -15.54 -11.85
N GLY A 288 19.25 -14.68 -12.40
CA GLY A 288 18.79 -14.79 -13.77
C GLY A 288 18.04 -13.56 -14.27
N PRO A 289 17.57 -13.60 -15.53
CA PRO A 289 16.66 -12.60 -16.05
C PRO A 289 15.28 -12.68 -15.39
N ASN A 290 14.62 -11.54 -15.26
CA ASN A 290 13.22 -11.47 -14.85
C ASN A 290 12.28 -12.02 -15.92
N LEU A 291 11.05 -12.30 -15.54
CA LEU A 291 9.99 -12.73 -16.45
C LEU A 291 8.89 -11.68 -16.50
N LEU A 292 8.33 -11.48 -17.68
CA LEU A 292 7.16 -10.65 -17.90
C LEU A 292 6.25 -11.37 -18.88
N TYR A 293 4.98 -11.52 -18.52
CA TYR A 293 3.99 -12.21 -19.30
C TYR A 293 2.84 -11.28 -19.59
N ARG A 294 2.50 -11.16 -20.88
CA ARG A 294 1.27 -10.53 -21.29
C ARG A 294 0.10 -11.49 -21.11
N ASN A 295 -0.96 -11.07 -20.45
CA ASN A 295 -2.20 -11.81 -20.39
C ASN A 295 -2.94 -11.69 -21.74
N ARG A 296 -3.71 -12.72 -22.13
CA ARG A 296 -4.51 -12.70 -23.37
C ARG A 296 -6.02 -12.55 -23.11
N GLY A 297 -6.40 -12.27 -21.86
CA GLY A 297 -7.79 -12.07 -21.43
C GLY A 297 -8.63 -13.34 -21.41
N ASN A 298 -7.98 -14.51 -21.39
CA ASN A 298 -8.64 -15.81 -21.41
C ASN A 298 -7.95 -16.85 -20.51
N GLY A 299 -7.22 -16.37 -19.50
CA GLY A 299 -6.43 -17.21 -18.58
C GLY A 299 -5.19 -17.84 -19.22
N THR A 300 -4.75 -17.35 -20.39
CA THR A 300 -3.49 -17.75 -21.03
C THR A 300 -2.52 -16.58 -21.16
N PHE A 301 -1.22 -16.90 -21.20
CA PHE A 301 -0.15 -15.91 -21.10
C PHE A 301 0.83 -16.00 -22.26
N GLU A 302 1.45 -14.89 -22.61
CA GLU A 302 2.51 -14.77 -23.61
C GLU A 302 3.80 -14.24 -22.98
N PRO A 303 4.90 -15.01 -22.97
CA PRO A 303 6.16 -14.50 -22.46
C PRO A 303 6.73 -13.39 -23.35
N MET A 304 7.14 -12.28 -22.73
CA MET A 304 8.01 -11.30 -23.35
C MET A 304 9.43 -11.88 -23.51
N ASN A 305 9.92 -11.93 -24.74
CA ASN A 305 11.22 -12.56 -25.08
C ASN A 305 12.34 -11.56 -25.36
N SER A 306 12.04 -10.26 -25.33
CA SER A 306 13.00 -9.18 -25.58
C SER A 306 12.63 -7.93 -24.78
N GLY A 307 13.57 -7.01 -24.65
CA GLY A 307 13.38 -5.76 -23.89
C GLY A 307 14.21 -5.71 -22.60
N PRO A 308 14.33 -4.54 -21.97
CA PRO A 308 15.26 -4.33 -20.87
C PRO A 308 14.85 -5.01 -19.56
N ILE A 309 13.57 -5.36 -19.40
CA ILE A 309 13.05 -6.10 -18.23
C ILE A 309 13.54 -7.55 -18.24
N VAL A 310 13.31 -8.26 -19.35
CA VAL A 310 13.59 -9.71 -19.47
C VAL A 310 15.03 -10.03 -19.90
N THR A 311 15.86 -9.02 -20.10
CA THR A 311 17.31 -9.17 -20.37
C THR A 311 18.19 -8.75 -19.20
N ALA A 312 17.65 -8.02 -18.22
CA ALA A 312 18.37 -7.67 -17.01
C ALA A 312 18.56 -8.91 -16.13
N SER A 313 19.81 -9.35 -15.98
CA SER A 313 20.15 -10.54 -15.19
C SER A 313 20.77 -10.13 -13.86
N GLY A 314 20.31 -10.76 -12.78
CA GLY A 314 20.74 -10.40 -11.43
C GLY A 314 20.03 -11.19 -10.35
N SER A 315 20.17 -10.72 -9.12
CA SER A 315 19.37 -11.16 -7.98
C SER A 315 18.34 -10.07 -7.70
N HIS A 316 17.10 -10.33 -8.09
CA HIS A 316 15.99 -9.40 -7.94
C HIS A 316 15.01 -9.92 -6.89
N PHE A 317 14.42 -9.01 -6.13
CA PHE A 317 13.58 -9.34 -4.97
C PHE A 317 12.22 -8.67 -5.08
N GLY A 318 11.98 -7.53 -4.42
CA GLY A 318 10.73 -6.79 -4.51
C GLY A 318 10.54 -6.07 -5.85
N SER A 319 9.27 -5.89 -6.22
CA SER A 319 8.83 -5.10 -7.37
C SER A 319 7.54 -4.37 -7.08
N SER A 320 7.34 -3.22 -7.71
CA SER A 320 6.08 -2.48 -7.67
C SER A 320 5.78 -1.84 -9.02
N TRP A 321 4.52 -1.92 -9.43
CA TRP A 321 3.97 -1.18 -10.56
C TRP A 321 3.43 0.17 -10.08
N GLY A 322 3.61 1.22 -10.87
CA GLY A 322 3.05 2.54 -10.60
C GLY A 322 3.13 3.42 -11.85
N ASP A 323 2.21 4.36 -12.01
CA ASP A 323 2.29 5.38 -13.07
C ASP A 323 3.04 6.58 -12.46
N PHE A 324 4.38 6.52 -12.48
CA PHE A 324 5.20 7.45 -11.69
C PHE A 324 5.43 8.78 -12.39
N ASP A 325 5.29 8.87 -13.70
CA ASP A 325 5.29 10.15 -14.40
C ASP A 325 3.89 10.63 -14.79
N ASN A 326 2.85 10.00 -14.23
CA ASN A 326 1.45 10.40 -14.35
C ASN A 326 0.97 10.46 -15.81
N ASP A 327 1.55 9.68 -16.72
CA ASP A 327 1.31 9.77 -18.16
C ASP A 327 0.27 8.78 -18.69
N GLY A 328 -0.21 7.89 -17.82
CA GLY A 328 -1.27 6.93 -18.07
C GLY A 328 -0.78 5.51 -18.33
N ASP A 329 0.53 5.28 -18.39
CA ASP A 329 1.14 3.96 -18.58
C ASP A 329 1.82 3.48 -17.28
N LEU A 330 1.68 2.19 -16.94
CA LEU A 330 2.33 1.65 -15.73
C LEU A 330 3.84 1.45 -15.95
N ASP A 331 4.63 2.02 -15.06
CA ASP A 331 6.07 1.84 -14.88
C ASP A 331 6.39 0.76 -13.85
N LEU A 332 7.65 0.31 -13.82
CA LEU A 332 8.10 -0.77 -12.93
C LEU A 332 9.38 -0.43 -12.20
N ILE A 333 9.37 -0.54 -10.87
CA ILE A 333 10.58 -0.60 -10.05
C ILE A 333 10.85 -2.04 -9.63
N VAL A 334 12.10 -2.48 -9.74
CA VAL A 334 12.58 -3.80 -9.28
C VAL A 334 13.82 -3.61 -8.43
N THR A 335 13.78 -4.13 -7.21
CA THR A 335 14.89 -4.03 -6.26
C THR A 335 15.92 -5.14 -6.46
N THR A 336 17.18 -4.82 -6.16
CA THR A 336 18.29 -5.77 -6.19
C THR A 336 19.23 -5.58 -5.02
N ASP A 337 19.71 -6.69 -4.46
CA ASP A 337 20.74 -6.68 -3.42
C ASP A 337 22.13 -6.23 -3.93
N SER A 338 22.25 -5.99 -5.24
CA SER A 338 23.46 -5.55 -5.91
C SER A 338 23.76 -4.07 -5.67
N GLN A 339 25.02 -3.77 -5.39
CA GLN A 339 25.55 -2.40 -5.39
C GLN A 339 25.51 -1.73 -6.78
N SER A 340 25.10 -2.45 -7.83
CA SER A 340 24.85 -1.89 -9.17
C SER A 340 23.50 -1.16 -9.28
N GLY A 341 22.71 -1.16 -8.21
CA GLY A 341 21.51 -0.33 -8.05
C GLY A 341 20.20 -0.96 -8.54
N ASN A 342 19.09 -0.49 -8.00
CA ASN A 342 17.73 -0.93 -8.39
C ASN A 342 17.44 -0.65 -9.88
N LEU A 343 16.44 -1.34 -10.43
CA LEU A 343 16.05 -1.25 -11.82
C LEU A 343 14.73 -0.49 -11.92
N LEU A 344 14.78 0.75 -12.38
CA LEU A 344 13.59 1.55 -12.69
C LEU A 344 13.36 1.50 -14.21
N TYR A 345 12.16 1.10 -14.60
CA TYR A 345 11.74 1.00 -15.99
C TYR A 345 10.56 1.93 -16.22
N ARG A 346 10.75 2.88 -17.13
CA ARG A 346 9.67 3.72 -17.61
C ARG A 346 9.00 3.08 -18.82
N ASN A 347 7.69 3.04 -18.84
CA ASN A 347 6.89 2.58 -19.96
C ASN A 347 6.66 3.76 -20.91
N GLU A 348 7.23 3.69 -22.11
CA GLU A 348 7.07 4.75 -23.11
C GLU A 348 5.78 4.57 -23.93
N GLY A 349 4.81 3.83 -23.37
CA GLY A 349 3.53 3.46 -23.95
C GLY A 349 3.47 2.04 -24.53
N HIS A 350 2.31 1.39 -24.32
CA HIS A 350 1.97 0.07 -24.86
C HIS A 350 3.02 -1.02 -24.55
N GLY A 351 3.58 -1.00 -23.34
CA GLY A 351 4.57 -1.97 -22.87
C GLY A 351 5.98 -1.82 -23.45
N ASN A 352 6.32 -0.67 -24.01
CA ASN A 352 7.66 -0.38 -24.51
C ASN A 352 8.52 0.24 -23.40
N PHE A 353 9.28 -0.58 -22.69
CA PHE A 353 10.06 -0.12 -21.55
C PHE A 353 11.44 0.43 -21.92
N THR A 354 11.84 1.51 -21.25
CA THR A 354 13.20 2.05 -21.20
C THR A 354 13.74 1.99 -19.78
N ARG A 355 14.99 1.56 -19.61
CA ARG A 355 15.64 1.57 -18.29
C ARG A 355 16.10 2.99 -17.94
N VAL A 356 15.62 3.51 -16.81
CA VAL A 356 16.07 4.76 -16.22
C VAL A 356 17.39 4.52 -15.49
N THR A 357 18.32 5.48 -15.60
CA THR A 357 19.68 5.36 -15.02
C THR A 357 20.17 6.71 -14.50
N GLY A 358 21.19 6.70 -13.64
CA GLY A 358 21.87 7.90 -13.18
C GLY A 358 21.20 8.63 -12.01
N GLN A 359 20.10 8.08 -11.47
CA GLN A 359 19.42 8.57 -10.27
C GLN A 359 19.86 7.82 -9.02
N ALA A 360 19.64 8.39 -7.83
CA ALA A 360 20.00 7.77 -6.55
C ALA A 360 19.40 6.36 -6.42
N ILE A 361 18.09 6.20 -6.67
CA ILE A 361 17.39 4.91 -6.61
C ILE A 361 17.99 3.85 -7.54
N THR A 362 18.54 4.26 -8.70
CA THR A 362 19.16 3.37 -9.69
C THR A 362 20.65 3.08 -9.44
N ASN A 363 21.23 3.66 -8.39
CA ASN A 363 22.63 3.47 -7.98
C ASN A 363 22.74 2.85 -6.58
N GLU A 364 21.62 2.62 -5.92
CA GLU A 364 21.53 2.14 -4.55
C GLU A 364 20.86 0.77 -4.52
N ARG A 365 21.35 -0.12 -3.66
CA ARG A 365 20.76 -1.46 -3.48
C ARG A 365 19.41 -1.36 -2.78
N GLY A 366 18.64 -2.44 -2.86
CA GLY A 366 17.34 -2.58 -2.21
C GLY A 366 16.97 -4.05 -2.07
N PHE A 367 16.19 -4.39 -1.05
CA PHE A 367 15.68 -5.74 -0.84
C PHE A 367 14.19 -5.86 -1.19
N THR A 368 13.39 -4.87 -0.81
CA THR A 368 12.03 -4.74 -1.31
C THR A 368 11.64 -3.27 -1.44
N CYS A 369 10.59 -3.00 -2.18
CA CYS A 369 10.09 -1.65 -2.42
C CYS A 369 8.58 -1.62 -2.37
N THR A 370 8.03 -0.50 -1.91
CA THR A 370 6.60 -0.20 -1.96
C THR A 370 6.36 1.24 -2.38
N THR A 371 5.15 1.48 -2.88
CA THR A 371 4.74 2.77 -3.42
C THR A 371 3.55 3.34 -2.65
N SER A 372 3.57 4.65 -2.45
CA SER A 372 2.50 5.47 -1.90
C SER A 372 2.76 6.91 -2.33
N ASP A 373 1.72 7.70 -2.49
CA ASP A 373 1.81 9.17 -2.49
C ASP A 373 1.78 9.58 -1.01
N TYR A 374 2.95 9.72 -0.37
CA TYR A 374 3.01 9.81 1.11
C TYR A 374 2.86 11.25 1.62
N ASP A 375 3.17 12.24 0.79
CA ASP A 375 3.01 13.66 1.13
C ASP A 375 1.78 14.30 0.45
N ASN A 376 0.93 13.46 -0.15
CA ASN A 376 -0.36 13.81 -0.75
C ASN A 376 -0.22 14.91 -1.81
N ASP A 377 0.82 14.84 -2.64
CA ASP A 377 1.10 15.82 -3.69
C ASP A 377 0.61 15.39 -5.08
N GLY A 378 0.23 14.11 -5.22
CA GLY A 378 -0.29 13.54 -6.45
C GLY A 378 0.72 12.76 -7.27
N ASP A 379 1.96 12.63 -6.80
CA ASP A 379 3.00 11.88 -7.46
C ASP A 379 3.38 10.65 -6.61
N LEU A 380 3.38 9.46 -7.22
CA LEU A 380 3.69 8.25 -6.47
C LEU A 380 5.17 8.22 -6.06
N ASP A 381 5.42 8.07 -4.76
CA ASP A 381 6.74 7.92 -4.17
C ASP A 381 7.15 6.47 -3.98
N ILE A 382 8.44 6.28 -3.71
CA ILE A 382 9.02 4.95 -3.55
C ILE A 382 9.79 4.86 -2.24
N LEU A 383 9.43 3.87 -1.42
CA LEU A 383 10.26 3.41 -0.33
C LEU A 383 11.03 2.15 -0.77
N VAL A 384 12.33 2.13 -0.51
CA VAL A 384 13.19 0.95 -0.66
C VAL A 384 13.77 0.59 0.71
N VAL A 385 13.58 -0.66 1.12
CA VAL A 385 14.15 -1.17 2.38
C VAL A 385 15.33 -2.09 2.14
N ASN A 386 16.25 -2.15 3.11
CA ASN A 386 17.52 -2.84 2.97
C ASN A 386 17.70 -3.95 4.00
N ASP A 387 18.00 -5.15 3.53
CA ASP A 387 18.26 -6.33 4.36
C ASP A 387 19.70 -6.41 4.87
N GLY A 388 20.54 -5.43 4.53
CA GLY A 388 21.94 -5.35 4.96
C GLY A 388 22.92 -6.37 4.36
N GLY A 389 22.42 -7.52 3.88
CA GLY A 389 23.25 -8.64 3.42
C GLY A 389 24.44 -8.93 4.34
N ASN A 390 25.65 -8.97 3.76
CA ASN A 390 26.90 -9.17 4.49
C ASN A 390 27.51 -7.88 5.08
N GLU A 391 26.91 -6.71 4.82
CA GLU A 391 27.45 -5.40 5.23
C GLU A 391 27.01 -5.01 6.65
N GLY A 392 26.00 -5.69 7.20
CA GLY A 392 25.39 -5.36 8.49
C GLY A 392 24.11 -4.54 8.31
N PRO A 393 23.50 -4.04 9.39
CA PRO A 393 22.28 -3.25 9.27
C PRO A 393 22.51 -1.99 8.44
N LEU A 394 21.57 -1.71 7.53
CA LEU A 394 21.58 -0.54 6.66
C LEU A 394 20.35 0.31 6.92
N ALA A 395 20.44 1.58 6.53
CA ALA A 395 19.28 2.46 6.50
C ALA A 395 18.34 2.07 5.36
N ASN A 396 17.07 2.44 5.47
CA ASN A 396 16.12 2.40 4.37
C ASN A 396 16.16 3.71 3.60
N TYR A 397 15.61 3.75 2.39
CA TYR A 397 15.61 4.93 1.54
C TYR A 397 14.18 5.28 1.13
N LEU A 398 13.77 6.51 1.45
CA LEU A 398 12.54 7.11 0.93
C LEU A 398 12.95 8.03 -0.22
N TYR A 399 12.32 7.86 -1.38
CA TYR A 399 12.50 8.69 -2.55
C TYR A 399 11.20 9.40 -2.85
N ALA A 400 11.21 10.73 -2.73
CA ALA A 400 10.10 11.55 -3.18
C ALA A 400 10.18 11.67 -4.71
N ASN A 401 9.04 11.58 -5.36
CA ASN A 401 8.91 11.90 -6.76
C ASN A 401 8.94 13.42 -6.92
N ASP A 402 9.76 13.95 -7.82
CA ASP A 402 9.86 15.41 -7.99
C ASP A 402 8.66 16.00 -8.75
N GLY A 403 7.75 15.14 -9.19
CA GLY A 403 6.50 15.47 -9.85
C GLY A 403 6.66 16.03 -11.26
N ASN A 404 5.51 16.34 -11.86
CA ASN A 404 5.44 16.96 -13.19
C ASN A 404 4.10 17.68 -13.43
N ASP A 405 3.87 18.19 -14.65
CA ASP A 405 2.66 18.95 -14.99
C ASP A 405 1.47 18.05 -15.40
N ASN A 406 1.64 16.72 -15.44
CA ASN A 406 0.57 15.80 -15.75
C ASN A 406 -0.47 15.76 -14.62
N THR A 407 -1.62 15.23 -14.97
CA THR A 407 -2.77 15.17 -14.09
C THR A 407 -2.99 13.77 -13.55
N TRP A 408 -3.66 13.67 -12.41
CA TRP A 408 -3.78 12.42 -11.68
C TRP A 408 -5.13 12.30 -10.95
N ILE A 409 -5.40 11.14 -10.37
CA ILE A 409 -6.43 10.98 -9.34
C ILE A 409 -5.96 9.90 -8.35
N ASN A 410 -6.31 10.10 -7.09
CA ASN A 410 -6.09 9.13 -6.04
C ASN A 410 -7.44 8.77 -5.38
N ILE A 411 -7.76 7.48 -5.25
CA ILE A 411 -9.07 7.01 -4.81
C ILE A 411 -8.91 6.03 -3.63
N LYS A 412 -9.43 6.41 -2.45
CA LYS A 412 -9.66 5.51 -1.31
C LYS A 412 -11.01 4.81 -1.49
N CYS A 413 -11.01 3.49 -1.62
CA CYS A 413 -12.24 2.69 -1.70
C CYS A 413 -12.59 2.11 -0.33
N VAL A 414 -13.88 2.14 0.02
CA VAL A 414 -14.39 1.61 1.29
C VAL A 414 -15.58 0.68 1.00
N GLY A 415 -15.41 -0.61 1.27
CA GLY A 415 -16.47 -1.61 1.16
C GLY A 415 -17.54 -1.42 2.23
N THR A 416 -18.78 -1.82 1.92
CA THR A 416 -19.90 -1.86 2.88
C THR A 416 -20.64 -3.19 2.87
N VAL A 417 -20.63 -3.88 1.73
CA VAL A 417 -21.04 -5.28 1.56
C VAL A 417 -19.80 -6.13 1.32
N SER A 418 -18.87 -5.63 0.50
CA SER A 418 -17.52 -6.15 0.35
C SER A 418 -16.69 -5.84 1.61
N ASN A 419 -15.55 -6.52 1.76
CA ASN A 419 -14.57 -6.23 2.81
C ASN A 419 -14.21 -4.72 2.86
N ARG A 420 -14.00 -4.20 4.07
CA ARG A 420 -13.91 -2.75 4.35
C ARG A 420 -12.78 -2.08 3.59
N THR A 421 -11.62 -2.73 3.48
CA THR A 421 -10.44 -2.25 2.73
C THR A 421 -10.58 -2.39 1.21
N ALA A 422 -11.71 -2.94 0.74
CA ALA A 422 -12.08 -3.05 -0.67
C ALA A 422 -11.09 -3.87 -1.51
N ILE A 423 -10.32 -4.77 -0.91
CA ILE A 423 -9.42 -5.70 -1.63
C ILE A 423 -10.24 -6.52 -2.62
N GLY A 424 -9.75 -6.62 -3.86
CA GLY A 424 -10.43 -7.23 -5.00
C GLY A 424 -11.32 -6.27 -5.80
N THR A 425 -11.42 -5.00 -5.41
CA THR A 425 -12.12 -3.99 -6.22
C THR A 425 -11.30 -3.68 -7.48
N ARG A 426 -11.96 -3.71 -8.64
CA ARG A 426 -11.38 -3.31 -9.92
C ARG A 426 -11.91 -1.96 -10.36
N ILE A 427 -11.00 -1.04 -10.66
CA ILE A 427 -11.32 0.31 -11.12
C ILE A 427 -10.84 0.46 -12.55
N ARG A 428 -11.70 0.95 -13.42
CA ARG A 428 -11.37 1.30 -14.80
C ARG A 428 -11.60 2.79 -15.00
N ALA A 429 -10.59 3.49 -15.47
CA ALA A 429 -10.66 4.91 -15.76
C ALA A 429 -10.43 5.16 -17.24
N LYS A 430 -11.23 6.05 -17.82
CA LYS A 430 -11.10 6.47 -19.21
C LYS A 430 -10.93 7.97 -19.30
N ALA A 431 -9.91 8.41 -20.01
CA ALA A 431 -9.68 9.83 -20.29
C ALA A 431 -9.17 10.02 -21.73
N MET A 432 -9.15 11.28 -22.17
CA MET A 432 -8.48 11.68 -23.41
C MET A 432 -7.05 12.11 -23.07
N ILE A 433 -6.08 11.25 -23.36
CA ILE A 433 -4.65 11.48 -23.11
C ILE A 433 -3.96 11.68 -24.45
N ARG A 434 -3.25 12.79 -24.62
CA ARG A 434 -2.53 13.20 -25.84
C ARG A 434 -3.41 13.09 -27.10
N GLY A 435 -4.71 13.37 -26.95
CA GLY A 435 -5.72 13.32 -28.03
C GLY A 435 -6.28 11.92 -28.37
N ALA A 436 -5.93 10.88 -27.62
CA ALA A 436 -6.46 9.52 -27.76
C ALA A 436 -7.31 9.13 -26.55
N ALA A 437 -8.36 8.35 -26.77
CA ALA A 437 -9.12 7.76 -25.67
C ALA A 437 -8.33 6.58 -25.11
N VAL A 438 -7.90 6.68 -23.85
CA VAL A 438 -7.13 5.65 -23.15
C VAL A 438 -7.99 5.09 -22.02
N TRP A 439 -8.04 3.76 -21.93
CA TRP A 439 -8.53 3.07 -20.75
C TRP A 439 -7.33 2.63 -19.93
N GLN A 440 -7.44 2.75 -18.62
CA GLN A 440 -6.51 2.19 -17.65
C GLN A 440 -7.31 1.34 -16.67
N ILE A 441 -6.69 0.30 -16.13
CA ILE A 441 -7.26 -0.48 -15.03
C ILE A 441 -6.31 -0.52 -13.83
N ARG A 442 -6.89 -0.57 -12.64
CA ARG A 442 -6.19 -0.88 -11.39
C ARG A 442 -7.06 -1.84 -10.59
N GLU A 443 -6.40 -2.74 -9.88
CA GLU A 443 -7.05 -3.66 -8.95
C GLU A 443 -6.47 -3.46 -7.56
N ILE A 444 -7.33 -3.38 -6.55
CA ILE A 444 -6.90 -3.24 -5.17
C ILE A 444 -6.38 -4.58 -4.69
N ALA A 445 -5.07 -4.70 -4.66
CA ALA A 445 -4.32 -5.77 -4.01
C ALA A 445 -3.16 -5.13 -3.23
N GLN A 446 -2.94 -5.57 -2.00
CA GLN A 446 -1.88 -4.99 -1.18
C GLN A 446 -0.50 -5.55 -1.54
N GLN A 447 -0.39 -6.85 -1.79
CA GLN A 447 0.89 -7.53 -1.96
C GLN A 447 1.60 -7.07 -3.25
N SER A 448 2.72 -6.37 -3.08
CA SER A 448 3.67 -6.03 -4.14
C SER A 448 4.99 -6.76 -3.93
N GLY A 449 5.31 -7.66 -4.85
CA GLY A 449 6.60 -8.33 -4.87
C GLY A 449 6.93 -9.10 -3.59
N PHE A 450 8.22 -9.10 -3.20
CA PHE A 450 8.73 -9.86 -2.07
C PHE A 450 8.53 -9.07 -0.77
N GLY A 451 7.41 -9.29 -0.07
CA GLY A 451 7.24 -8.71 1.24
C GLY A 451 6.96 -7.20 1.28
N GLY A 452 6.63 -6.63 0.12
CA GLY A 452 6.13 -5.27 -0.02
C GLY A 452 4.60 -5.25 -0.02
N HIS A 453 4.03 -4.27 0.67
CA HIS A 453 2.62 -3.92 0.59
C HIS A 453 2.47 -2.44 0.20
N ASN A 454 1.94 -2.20 -0.99
CA ASN A 454 1.67 -0.84 -1.48
C ASN A 454 0.49 -0.21 -0.72
N SER A 455 0.33 1.10 -0.87
CA SER A 455 -0.89 1.77 -0.40
C SER A 455 -2.14 1.12 -1.03
N LEU A 456 -3.23 1.09 -0.26
CA LEU A 456 -4.55 0.68 -0.74
C LEU A 456 -5.24 1.78 -1.58
N ARG A 457 -4.68 2.99 -1.59
CA ARG A 457 -5.12 4.08 -2.44
C ARG A 457 -4.83 3.76 -3.90
N VAL A 458 -5.84 3.96 -4.75
CA VAL A 458 -5.74 3.67 -6.18
C VAL A 458 -5.33 4.93 -6.92
N HIS A 459 -4.16 4.88 -7.53
CA HIS A 459 -3.58 5.98 -8.29
C HIS A 459 -3.70 5.77 -9.81
N PHE A 460 -4.08 6.84 -10.51
CA PHE A 460 -4.00 6.93 -11.98
C PHE A 460 -3.38 8.26 -12.39
N GLY A 461 -2.46 8.23 -13.34
CA GLY A 461 -2.07 9.40 -14.12
C GLY A 461 -2.92 9.52 -15.38
N PHE A 462 -3.08 10.74 -15.89
CA PHE A 462 -3.86 11.02 -17.08
C PHE A 462 -3.18 11.98 -18.05
N GLY A 463 -1.87 12.21 -17.90
CA GLY A 463 -1.13 13.12 -18.76
C GLY A 463 -1.76 14.51 -18.80
N ASP A 464 -2.08 14.96 -20.01
CA ASP A 464 -2.71 16.26 -20.30
C ASP A 464 -4.25 16.26 -20.18
N ALA A 465 -4.88 15.18 -19.72
CA ALA A 465 -6.32 15.15 -19.56
C ALA A 465 -6.78 16.17 -18.51
N THR A 466 -7.97 16.75 -18.72
CA THR A 466 -8.56 17.70 -17.75
C THR A 466 -9.79 17.13 -17.05
N VAL A 467 -10.20 15.93 -17.45
CA VAL A 467 -11.40 15.25 -16.96
C VAL A 467 -11.30 13.75 -17.25
N ILE A 468 -11.79 12.95 -16.32
CA ILE A 468 -12.01 11.52 -16.50
C ILE A 468 -13.42 11.35 -17.07
N ASP A 469 -13.51 10.88 -18.31
CA ASP A 469 -14.76 10.65 -19.05
C ASP A 469 -15.63 9.60 -18.37
N SER A 470 -15.02 8.48 -17.98
CA SER A 470 -15.69 7.35 -17.33
C SER A 470 -14.80 6.77 -16.24
N LEU A 471 -15.33 6.65 -15.03
CA LEU A 471 -14.74 5.93 -13.90
C LEU A 471 -15.70 4.82 -13.49
N VAL A 472 -15.29 3.57 -13.65
CA VAL A 472 -16.10 2.37 -13.38
C VAL A 472 -15.46 1.60 -12.24
N ILE A 473 -16.18 1.44 -11.14
CA ILE A 473 -15.74 0.70 -9.95
C ILE A 473 -16.56 -0.59 -9.88
N ARG A 474 -15.90 -1.74 -9.97
CA ARG A 474 -16.46 -3.08 -9.78
C ARG A 474 -16.01 -3.61 -8.42
N TRP A 475 -16.94 -3.70 -7.49
CA TRP A 475 -16.70 -4.18 -6.13
C TRP A 475 -16.70 -5.72 -6.07
N PRO A 476 -16.05 -6.34 -5.06
CA PRO A 476 -16.11 -7.78 -4.80
C PRO A 476 -17.55 -8.34 -4.69
N SER A 477 -18.48 -7.54 -4.14
CA SER A 477 -19.92 -7.85 -4.09
C SER A 477 -20.61 -7.99 -5.46
N LYS A 478 -19.87 -7.77 -6.56
CA LYS A 478 -20.34 -7.64 -7.95
C LYS A 478 -21.15 -6.38 -8.24
N MET A 479 -21.29 -5.49 -7.26
CA MET A 479 -21.82 -4.16 -7.52
C MET A 479 -20.90 -3.43 -8.50
N THR A 480 -21.48 -2.70 -9.45
CA THR A 480 -20.74 -1.83 -10.35
C THR A 480 -21.31 -0.43 -10.28
N GLU A 481 -20.44 0.54 -10.02
CA GLU A 481 -20.77 1.96 -9.99
C GLU A 481 -20.03 2.67 -11.11
N VAL A 482 -20.73 3.62 -11.75
CA VAL A 482 -20.20 4.36 -12.89
C VAL A 482 -20.36 5.85 -12.62
N TYR A 483 -19.24 6.55 -12.70
CA TYR A 483 -19.14 7.99 -12.58
C TYR A 483 -18.61 8.56 -13.90
N THR A 484 -19.05 9.76 -14.25
CA THR A 484 -18.66 10.42 -15.50
C THR A 484 -18.31 11.87 -15.23
N ASN A 485 -17.41 12.44 -16.04
CA ASN A 485 -16.94 13.81 -15.89
C ASN A 485 -16.32 14.08 -14.50
N VAL A 486 -15.52 13.13 -14.01
CA VAL A 486 -14.82 13.27 -12.74
C VAL A 486 -13.62 14.20 -12.96
N ALA A 487 -13.45 15.21 -12.10
CA ALA A 487 -12.30 16.10 -12.21
C ALA A 487 -11.00 15.36 -11.83
N VAL A 488 -9.89 15.80 -12.41
CA VAL A 488 -8.54 15.31 -12.07
C VAL A 488 -7.92 16.16 -10.94
N ASN A 489 -6.74 15.77 -10.48
CA ASN A 489 -5.89 16.39 -9.46
C ASN A 489 -6.60 16.50 -8.10
N GLN A 490 -7.11 15.38 -7.61
CA GLN A 490 -7.78 15.32 -6.33
C GLN A 490 -7.72 13.92 -5.72
N PHE A 491 -7.77 13.90 -4.39
CA PHE A 491 -8.10 12.73 -3.62
C PHE A 491 -9.62 12.54 -3.57
N MET A 492 -10.07 11.31 -3.70
CA MET A 492 -11.48 10.94 -3.64
C MET A 492 -11.70 9.75 -2.73
N THR A 493 -12.88 9.67 -2.13
CA THR A 493 -13.36 8.47 -1.44
C THR A 493 -14.55 7.91 -2.18
N ALA A 494 -14.45 6.64 -2.57
CA ALA A 494 -15.57 5.85 -3.06
C ALA A 494 -16.05 4.94 -1.94
N ILE A 495 -17.31 5.07 -1.54
CA ILE A 495 -17.93 4.16 -0.55
C ILE A 495 -18.94 3.31 -1.30
N GLU A 496 -18.81 1.99 -1.21
CA GLU A 496 -19.67 1.04 -1.93
C GLU A 496 -21.16 1.31 -1.68
N GLY A 497 -21.93 1.47 -2.76
CA GLY A 497 -23.37 1.75 -2.72
C GLY A 497 -23.71 3.19 -2.34
N ARG A 498 -22.74 4.09 -2.34
CA ARG A 498 -22.90 5.52 -2.05
C ARG A 498 -22.24 6.37 -3.14
N SER A 499 -22.43 7.69 -3.06
CA SER A 499 -21.82 8.60 -4.02
C SER A 499 -20.32 8.75 -3.80
N LEU A 500 -19.57 8.88 -4.89
CA LEU A 500 -18.18 9.31 -4.91
C LEU A 500 -18.06 10.74 -4.35
N THR A 501 -17.19 10.93 -3.37
CA THR A 501 -16.97 12.23 -2.72
C THR A 501 -15.52 12.65 -2.88
N SER A 502 -15.29 13.87 -3.39
CA SER A 502 -13.98 14.50 -3.30
C SER A 502 -13.62 14.62 -1.83
N VAL A 503 -12.44 14.12 -1.46
CA VAL A 503 -11.86 14.51 -0.19
C VAL A 503 -11.41 15.93 -0.44
N VAL A 504 -12.09 16.89 0.19
CA VAL A 504 -11.45 18.19 0.38
C VAL A 504 -10.38 17.92 1.42
N GLU A 505 -9.29 17.30 0.99
CA GLU A 505 -8.08 17.33 1.77
C GLU A 505 -7.78 18.81 1.92
N GLN A 506 -7.88 19.24 3.17
CA GLN A 506 -7.11 20.39 3.56
C GLN A 506 -5.67 19.91 3.47
N GLN A 507 -5.07 19.96 2.27
CA GLN A 507 -3.69 20.39 2.16
C GLN A 507 -3.56 21.47 3.21
N GLY A 508 -2.73 21.26 4.23
CA GLY A 508 -2.69 22.06 5.43
C GLY A 508 -2.58 23.55 5.10
N GLU A 509 -3.70 24.20 4.79
CA GLU A 509 -3.82 25.62 4.79
C GLU A 509 -3.69 25.94 6.25
N GLN A 510 -2.48 26.33 6.61
CA GLN A 510 -2.16 26.99 7.86
C GLN A 510 -3.37 27.85 8.22
N PRO A 511 -4.16 27.46 9.25
CA PRO A 511 -5.43 28.10 9.51
C PRO A 511 -5.18 29.59 9.62
N ALA A 512 -5.81 30.43 8.78
CA ALA A 512 -5.54 31.87 8.82
C ALA A 512 -5.85 32.49 10.20
N ASN A 513 -6.69 31.79 11.00
CA ASN A 513 -7.18 32.26 12.28
C ASN A 513 -7.10 31.19 13.36
N PHE A 514 -6.92 31.65 14.60
CA PHE A 514 -7.13 30.84 15.81
C PHE A 514 -8.63 30.59 16.03
N SER A 515 -9.01 29.36 16.34
CA SER A 515 -10.40 29.02 16.69
C SER A 515 -10.50 27.88 17.71
N LEU A 516 -11.59 27.88 18.47
CA LEU A 516 -11.98 26.80 19.38
C LEU A 516 -13.44 26.44 19.08
N SER A 517 -13.65 25.24 18.55
CA SER A 517 -14.96 24.74 18.17
C SER A 517 -15.82 24.41 19.40
N GLN A 518 -17.14 24.39 19.19
CA GLN A 518 -18.06 23.80 20.15
C GLN A 518 -17.85 22.29 20.17
N ASN A 519 -17.71 21.71 21.37
CA ASN A 519 -17.48 20.28 21.53
C ASN A 519 -18.67 19.47 20.98
N TYR A 520 -18.38 18.27 20.46
CA TYR A 520 -19.39 17.35 19.95
C TYR A 520 -19.12 15.93 20.46
N PRO A 521 -20.15 15.14 20.83
CA PRO A 521 -21.52 15.58 21.06
C PRO A 521 -21.64 16.61 22.21
N ASN A 522 -22.71 17.41 22.23
CA ASN A 522 -23.04 18.30 23.36
C ASN A 522 -24.56 18.51 23.44
N PRO A 523 -25.27 17.95 24.46
CA PRO A 523 -24.72 17.24 25.61
C PRO A 523 -24.06 15.90 25.25
N PHE A 524 -23.17 15.40 26.11
CA PHE A 524 -22.42 14.17 25.87
C PHE A 524 -22.51 13.17 27.03
N ASN A 525 -22.27 11.89 26.70
CA ASN A 525 -22.14 10.75 27.60
C ASN A 525 -21.49 9.56 26.84
N PRO A 526 -20.38 8.97 27.27
CA PRO A 526 -19.50 9.41 28.35
C PRO A 526 -18.51 10.50 27.92
N GLU A 527 -18.30 10.68 26.61
CA GLU A 527 -17.17 11.45 26.07
C GLU A 527 -17.56 12.49 25.02
N THR A 528 -16.69 13.48 24.83
CA THR A 528 -16.83 14.51 23.81
C THR A 528 -15.48 14.89 23.22
N THR A 529 -15.50 15.26 21.94
CA THR A 529 -14.38 15.81 21.18
C THR A 529 -14.39 17.34 21.21
N ILE A 530 -13.21 17.93 21.41
CA ILE A 530 -12.94 19.37 21.39
C ILE A 530 -11.95 19.62 20.26
N GLU A 531 -12.39 20.33 19.24
CA GLU A 531 -11.54 20.74 18.10
C GLU A 531 -11.08 22.19 18.23
N TYR A 532 -9.87 22.47 17.76
CA TYR A 532 -9.32 23.81 17.69
C TYR A 532 -8.30 23.98 16.56
N GLN A 533 -8.01 25.23 16.20
CA GLN A 533 -7.11 25.57 15.11
C GLN A 533 -6.09 26.61 15.55
N LEU A 534 -4.85 26.45 15.10
CA LEU A 534 -3.72 27.31 15.40
C LEU A 534 -3.13 27.90 14.11
N PRO A 535 -3.05 29.24 14.00
CA PRO A 535 -2.46 29.88 12.84
C PRO A 535 -0.93 29.86 12.84
N GLN A 536 -0.31 29.52 13.98
CA GLN A 536 1.15 29.46 14.13
C GLN A 536 1.53 28.49 15.26
N PRO A 537 2.74 27.92 15.25
CA PRO A 537 3.22 27.08 16.34
C PRO A 537 3.12 27.77 17.70
N SER A 538 2.56 27.09 18.70
CA SER A 538 2.22 27.67 19.99
C SER A 538 2.32 26.65 21.13
N GLN A 539 2.67 27.09 22.34
CA GLN A 539 2.41 26.30 23.55
C GLN A 539 0.90 26.27 23.77
N VAL A 540 0.32 25.08 23.70
CA VAL A 540 -1.12 24.82 23.86
C VAL A 540 -1.39 24.29 25.26
N LYS A 541 -2.43 24.85 25.89
CA LYS A 541 -3.02 24.32 27.11
C LYS A 541 -4.54 24.25 26.97
N VAL A 542 -5.11 23.05 27.09
CA VAL A 542 -6.56 22.84 27.12
C VAL A 542 -6.96 22.36 28.51
N VAL A 543 -7.82 23.11 29.19
CA VAL A 543 -8.21 22.85 30.58
C VAL A 543 -9.73 22.87 30.74
N VAL A 544 -10.27 21.88 31.45
CA VAL A 544 -11.66 21.79 31.85
C VAL A 544 -11.85 22.35 33.25
N TYR A 545 -12.87 23.18 33.41
CA TYR A 545 -13.30 23.80 34.66
C TYR A 545 -14.77 23.49 34.95
N ASN A 546 -15.14 23.47 36.23
CA ASN A 546 -16.54 23.48 36.64
C ASN A 546 -17.12 24.91 36.61
N LEU A 547 -18.43 25.07 36.83
CA LEU A 547 -19.08 26.39 36.88
C LEU A 547 -18.57 27.32 37.99
N ALA A 548 -17.91 26.79 39.01
CA ALA A 548 -17.27 27.60 40.06
C ALA A 548 -15.85 28.07 39.67
N GLY A 549 -15.38 27.73 38.47
CA GLY A 549 -14.03 28.06 37.98
C GLY A 549 -12.93 27.17 38.57
N GLN A 550 -13.28 26.07 39.24
CA GLN A 550 -12.29 25.13 39.75
C GLN A 550 -11.83 24.22 38.63
N LEU A 551 -10.52 23.97 38.57
CA LEU A 551 -9.92 23.05 37.62
C LEU A 551 -10.48 21.64 37.85
N VAL A 552 -10.89 21.00 36.76
CA VAL A 552 -11.38 19.62 36.75
C VAL A 552 -10.35 18.69 36.11
N ARG A 553 -9.82 19.06 34.94
CA ARG A 553 -8.82 18.28 34.22
C ARG A 553 -8.02 19.13 33.23
N THR A 554 -6.71 18.92 33.17
CA THR A 554 -5.88 19.39 32.05
C THR A 554 -5.86 18.32 30.96
N LEU A 555 -6.32 18.64 29.75
CA LEU A 555 -6.36 17.72 28.61
C LEU A 555 -5.07 17.80 27.78
N ILE A 556 -4.53 19.01 27.61
CA ILE A 556 -3.30 19.27 26.85
C ILE A 556 -2.44 20.28 27.62
N ASP A 557 -1.12 20.05 27.64
CA ASP A 557 -0.09 21.02 28.02
C ASP A 557 1.21 20.72 27.23
N ALA A 558 1.25 21.11 25.96
CA ALA A 558 2.32 20.73 25.02
C ALA A 558 2.56 21.80 23.92
N GLN A 559 3.68 21.70 23.20
CA GLN A 559 3.92 22.48 21.99
C GLN A 559 3.18 21.86 20.81
N HIS A 560 2.46 22.68 20.05
CA HIS A 560 1.79 22.27 18.82
C HIS A 560 2.30 23.13 17.66
N ALA A 561 2.37 22.54 16.46
CA ALA A 561 2.60 23.27 15.21
C ALA A 561 1.39 24.15 14.85
N ALA A 562 1.47 24.91 13.75
CA ALA A 562 0.27 25.49 13.15
C ALA A 562 -0.56 24.34 12.54
N GLY A 563 -1.88 24.40 12.62
CA GLY A 563 -2.73 23.32 12.13
C GLY A 563 -4.05 23.20 12.88
N LYS A 564 -4.81 22.15 12.56
CA LYS A 564 -6.05 21.80 13.22
C LYS A 564 -5.78 20.62 14.16
N PHE A 565 -6.41 20.64 15.32
CA PHE A 565 -6.16 19.67 16.39
C PHE A 565 -7.47 19.31 17.06
N GLN A 566 -7.52 18.11 17.63
CA GLN A 566 -8.61 17.66 18.47
C GLN A 566 -8.11 17.06 19.78
N THR A 567 -8.96 17.07 20.79
CA THR A 567 -8.73 16.41 22.08
C THR A 567 -10.04 15.91 22.66
N HIS A 568 -9.98 14.93 23.54
CA HIS A 568 -11.16 14.26 24.07
C HIS A 568 -11.27 14.45 25.59
N TRP A 569 -12.50 14.55 26.08
CA TRP A 569 -12.79 14.48 27.51
C TRP A 569 -13.84 13.43 27.82
N ASP A 570 -13.48 12.47 28.67
CA ASP A 570 -14.28 11.30 29.08
C ASP A 570 -15.14 11.54 30.34
N GLY A 571 -15.31 12.81 30.74
CA GLY A 571 -16.06 13.17 31.94
C GLY A 571 -15.39 12.77 33.26
N LYS A 572 -14.05 12.62 33.30
CA LYS A 572 -13.29 12.36 34.53
C LYS A 572 -12.44 13.55 34.98
N ASP A 573 -12.14 13.62 36.27
CA ASP A 573 -11.20 14.58 36.88
C ASP A 573 -9.72 14.13 36.74
N GLU A 574 -8.77 14.93 37.24
CA GLU A 574 -7.33 14.59 37.23
C GLU A 574 -6.97 13.31 38.00
N LEU A 575 -7.84 12.85 38.90
CA LEU A 575 -7.65 11.61 39.66
C LEU A 575 -8.32 10.40 38.97
N GLY A 576 -8.93 10.60 37.81
CA GLY A 576 -9.63 9.56 37.06
C GLY A 576 -11.02 9.23 37.60
N ASN A 577 -11.59 10.04 38.48
CA ASN A 577 -12.95 9.84 38.98
C ASN A 577 -13.97 10.50 38.05
N GLN A 578 -15.10 9.84 37.82
CA GLN A 578 -16.19 10.48 37.07
C GLN A 578 -16.74 11.71 37.80
N VAL A 579 -16.86 12.82 37.08
CA VAL A 579 -17.49 14.03 37.61
C VAL A 579 -19.02 13.95 37.51
N ALA A 580 -19.73 14.84 38.20
CA ALA A 580 -21.20 14.85 38.21
C ALA A 580 -21.77 15.33 36.87
N SER A 581 -23.00 14.90 36.51
CA SER A 581 -23.72 15.52 35.40
C SER A 581 -23.88 17.02 35.65
N GLY A 582 -23.67 17.83 34.62
CA GLY A 582 -23.67 19.26 34.79
C GLY A 582 -23.01 19.99 33.65
N VAL A 583 -22.89 21.30 33.84
CA VAL A 583 -22.26 22.19 32.88
C VAL A 583 -20.79 22.37 33.26
N TYR A 584 -19.92 22.26 32.27
CA TYR A 584 -18.48 22.48 32.38
C TYR A 584 -18.04 23.51 31.34
N LEU A 585 -16.88 24.12 31.59
CA LEU A 585 -16.20 25.00 30.65
C LEU A 585 -14.90 24.34 30.23
N TYR A 586 -14.57 24.38 28.96
CA TYR A 586 -13.21 24.08 28.51
C TYR A 586 -12.59 25.33 27.92
N GLN A 587 -11.32 25.54 28.23
CA GLN A 587 -10.55 26.70 27.84
C GLN A 587 -9.31 26.24 27.09
N LEU A 588 -9.07 26.85 25.93
CA LEU A 588 -7.84 26.73 25.15
C LEU A 588 -7.02 28.00 25.35
N GLN A 589 -5.75 27.84 25.68
CA GLN A 589 -4.72 28.87 25.64
C GLN A 589 -3.62 28.43 24.66
N ALA A 590 -3.27 29.27 23.69
CA ALA A 590 -2.22 29.00 22.72
C ALA A 590 -1.35 30.25 22.53
N GLY A 591 -0.21 30.33 23.23
CA GLY A 591 0.61 31.54 23.27
C GLY A 591 -0.19 32.77 23.75
N ASN A 592 -0.43 33.72 22.85
CA ASN A 592 -1.25 34.94 23.11
C ASN A 592 -2.74 34.76 22.84
N PHE A 593 -3.17 33.62 22.29
CA PHE A 593 -4.56 33.34 21.98
C PHE A 593 -5.25 32.63 23.16
N GLN A 594 -6.52 32.95 23.38
CA GLN A 594 -7.34 32.31 24.41
C GLN A 594 -8.80 32.26 23.96
N ALA A 595 -9.45 31.11 24.14
CA ALA A 595 -10.88 30.93 23.94
C ALA A 595 -11.44 29.95 24.97
N ALA A 596 -12.73 30.06 25.26
CA ALA A 596 -13.43 29.13 26.13
C ALA A 596 -14.84 28.87 25.61
N GLN A 597 -15.32 27.65 25.83
CA GLN A 597 -16.64 27.20 25.40
C GLN A 597 -17.28 26.36 26.52
N ARG A 598 -18.59 26.15 26.41
CA ARG A 598 -19.40 25.46 27.41
C ARG A 598 -19.83 24.10 26.91
N MET A 599 -19.71 23.08 27.75
CA MET A 599 -20.17 21.71 27.48
C MET A 599 -21.09 21.19 28.58
N ILE A 600 -21.93 20.21 28.23
CA ILE A 600 -22.93 19.63 29.11
C ILE A 600 -22.71 18.12 29.18
N LEU A 601 -22.34 17.61 30.35
CA LEU A 601 -22.27 16.17 30.64
C LEU A 601 -23.64 15.72 31.19
N MET A 602 -24.26 14.74 30.54
CA MET A 602 -25.48 14.07 31.05
C MET A 602 -25.15 12.61 31.32
N LYS A 603 -25.64 12.05 32.43
CA LYS A 603 -25.44 10.63 32.76
C LYS A 603 -26.69 9.84 32.48
#